data_AF-A0A7V3UYM2-F1
#
_entry.id   AF-A0A7V3UYM2-F1
#
_cell.length_a   1.000
_cell.length_b   1.000
_cell.length_c   1.000
_cell.angle_alpha   90.00
_cell.angle_beta   90.00
_cell.angle_gamma   90.00
#
_symmetry.space_group_name_H-M   'P 1'
#
loop_
_entity.id
_entity.type
_entity.pdbx_description
1 polymer ?
#
loop_
_entity_poly.entity_id
_entity_poly.type
_entity_poly.pdbx_seq_one_letter_code
_entity_poly.pdbx_strand_id
1 'polypeptide(L)'
;MTVEMARVRADIRIVVVGVILLGWCAPGAGASWLLVPMDGAQSDHLRAYGLTYWCLDAPRGYECQWLLNYRGGSFLLPDLPDVRARAATLGVSVQPITDAQAGAIYNEIRLANMERITLTRAAKIGVYVPPDREPWDDAVTLALTYAEVPFRKLWDREILSGALKDIEWLHLHHEDFTGQFGKFAAHFGSQAWYQQHVLTARQTAAELGFPSVQALKAAVATEIARWVEAGVFLFAMCSATDSLDVALAARGVH
;
A
#
# COMPACT_ATOMS: atom_id res chain seq x y z
N MET A 1 -26.14 85.65 -66.36
CA MET A 1 -25.12 85.82 -65.31
C MET A 1 -25.38 84.78 -64.24
N THR A 2 -24.33 84.06 -63.89
CA THR A 2 -24.28 82.69 -63.37
C THR A 2 -24.55 82.58 -61.87
N VAL A 3 -25.27 81.52 -61.49
CA VAL A 3 -25.49 81.07 -60.11
C VAL A 3 -24.25 80.31 -59.63
N GLU A 4 -23.67 80.72 -58.52
CA GLU A 4 -22.48 80.09 -57.92
C GLU A 4 -22.92 79.10 -56.83
N MET A 5 -22.76 77.79 -57.10
CA MET A 5 -23.01 76.72 -56.13
C MET A 5 -21.76 76.49 -55.27
N ALA A 6 -21.86 76.77 -53.96
CA ALA A 6 -20.84 76.41 -52.98
C ALA A 6 -20.77 74.88 -52.79
N ARG A 7 -19.61 74.28 -53.10
CA ARG A 7 -19.31 72.86 -52.83
C ARG A 7 -18.94 72.67 -51.36
N VAL A 8 -19.74 71.90 -50.63
CA VAL A 8 -19.38 71.36 -49.31
C VAL A 8 -18.42 70.18 -49.51
N ARG A 9 -17.20 70.28 -49.00
CA ARG A 9 -16.27 69.13 -48.88
C ARG A 9 -16.63 68.35 -47.62
N ALA A 10 -16.95 67.07 -47.77
CA ALA A 10 -17.11 66.15 -46.65
C ALA A 10 -15.75 65.50 -46.33
N ASP A 11 -15.19 65.82 -45.17
CA ASP A 11 -13.98 65.16 -44.65
C ASP A 11 -14.36 63.79 -44.06
N ILE A 12 -14.07 62.72 -44.79
CA ILE A 12 -14.25 61.34 -44.32
C ILE A 12 -13.10 61.00 -43.38
N ARG A 13 -13.36 61.02 -42.07
CA ARG A 13 -12.45 60.48 -41.05
C ARG A 13 -12.69 58.98 -40.91
N ILE A 14 -11.81 58.17 -41.47
CA ILE A 14 -11.79 56.71 -41.26
C ILE A 14 -11.26 56.46 -39.84
N VAL A 15 -12.14 56.02 -38.93
CA VAL A 15 -11.77 55.55 -37.60
C VAL A 15 -11.48 54.05 -37.70
N VAL A 16 -10.20 53.68 -37.63
CA VAL A 16 -9.79 52.28 -37.50
C VAL A 16 -9.97 51.87 -36.05
N VAL A 17 -11.07 51.16 -35.75
CA VAL A 17 -11.28 50.52 -34.45
C VAL A 17 -10.42 49.26 -34.43
N GLY A 18 -9.29 49.33 -33.73
CA GLY A 18 -8.45 48.17 -33.44
C GLY A 18 -9.20 47.20 -32.54
N VAL A 19 -9.57 46.03 -33.07
CA VAL A 19 -10.10 44.91 -32.26
C VAL A 19 -8.94 44.36 -31.44
N ILE A 20 -8.91 44.67 -30.14
CA ILE A 20 -8.04 43.99 -29.18
C ILE A 20 -8.61 42.58 -28.99
N LEU A 21 -7.98 41.60 -29.61
CA LEU A 21 -8.19 40.18 -29.30
C LEU A 21 -7.61 39.93 -27.90
N LEU A 22 -8.44 40.10 -26.87
CA LEU A 22 -8.21 39.53 -25.55
C LEU A 22 -8.13 38.01 -25.74
N GLY A 23 -6.91 37.48 -25.75
CA GLY A 23 -6.65 36.04 -25.79
C GLY A 23 -7.33 35.39 -24.61
N TRP A 24 -8.41 34.65 -24.88
CA TRP A 24 -9.04 33.78 -23.92
C TRP A 24 -8.05 32.65 -23.63
N CYS A 25 -7.29 32.77 -22.54
CA CYS A 25 -6.59 31.62 -21.99
C CYS A 25 -7.66 30.61 -21.60
N ALA A 26 -7.86 29.57 -22.41
CA ALA A 26 -8.64 28.42 -22.00
C ALA A 26 -8.00 27.92 -20.69
N PRO A 27 -8.76 27.73 -19.60
CA PRO A 27 -8.22 27.04 -18.43
C PRO A 27 -7.70 25.70 -18.94
N GLY A 28 -6.40 25.47 -18.81
CA GLY A 28 -5.82 24.18 -19.15
C GLY A 28 -6.61 23.12 -18.39
N ALA A 29 -7.00 22.05 -19.09
CA ALA A 29 -7.64 20.92 -18.44
C ALA A 29 -6.76 20.51 -17.25
N GLY A 30 -7.24 20.79 -16.04
CA GLY A 30 -6.50 20.47 -14.82
C GLY A 30 -6.25 18.97 -14.82
N ALA A 31 -5.06 18.56 -14.42
CA ALA A 31 -4.87 17.17 -14.07
C ALA A 31 -5.74 16.88 -12.84
N SER A 32 -6.53 15.81 -12.93
CA SER A 32 -7.41 15.37 -11.85
C SER A 32 -6.72 14.30 -11.00
N TRP A 33 -5.71 13.63 -11.56
CA TRP A 33 -5.01 12.51 -10.94
C TRP A 33 -3.50 12.61 -11.11
N LEU A 34 -2.78 12.01 -10.17
CA LEU A 34 -1.37 11.67 -10.26
C LEU A 34 -1.27 10.16 -10.49
N LEU A 35 -0.83 9.77 -11.68
CA LEU A 35 -0.44 8.41 -11.97
C LEU A 35 0.92 8.12 -11.33
N VAL A 36 0.95 7.15 -10.43
CA VAL A 36 2.14 6.61 -9.80
C VAL A 36 2.48 5.31 -10.52
N PRO A 37 3.44 5.29 -11.46
CA PRO A 37 3.83 4.06 -12.12
C PRO A 37 4.44 3.08 -11.13
N MET A 38 4.24 1.79 -11.38
CA MET A 38 4.89 0.70 -10.63
C MET A 38 5.72 -0.22 -11.54
N ASP A 39 5.93 0.18 -12.78
CA ASP A 39 6.87 -0.43 -13.72
C ASP A 39 8.28 0.15 -13.57
N GLY A 40 9.18 -0.10 -14.53
CA GLY A 40 10.55 0.39 -14.51
C GLY A 40 10.72 1.91 -14.59
N ALA A 41 9.64 2.67 -14.82
CA ALA A 41 9.68 4.13 -14.77
C ALA A 41 9.62 4.69 -13.35
N GLN A 42 9.36 3.85 -12.35
CA GLN A 42 9.31 4.27 -10.95
C GLN A 42 10.71 4.33 -10.36
N SER A 43 11.01 5.43 -9.68
CA SER A 43 12.27 5.66 -8.97
C SER A 43 12.35 4.90 -7.65
N ASP A 44 11.21 4.70 -6.98
CA ASP A 44 11.15 3.96 -5.72
C ASP A 44 9.77 3.32 -5.48
N HIS A 45 9.67 2.01 -5.70
CA HIS A 45 8.41 1.26 -5.58
C HIS A 45 7.91 1.15 -4.13
N LEU A 46 8.82 1.02 -3.16
CA LEU A 46 8.44 0.89 -1.75
C LEU A 46 7.90 2.23 -1.23
N ARG A 47 8.57 3.33 -1.58
CA ARG A 47 8.08 4.68 -1.26
C ARG A 47 6.80 5.02 -2.00
N ALA A 48 6.59 4.52 -3.22
CA ALA A 48 5.33 4.71 -3.95
C ALA A 48 4.14 4.03 -3.24
N TYR A 49 4.35 2.82 -2.71
CA TYR A 49 3.36 2.16 -1.85
C TYR A 49 3.11 2.98 -0.57
N GLY A 50 4.18 3.45 0.07
CA GLY A 50 4.13 4.33 1.23
C GLY A 50 3.34 5.63 1.01
N LEU A 51 3.56 6.28 -0.13
CA LEU A 51 2.82 7.48 -0.55
C LEU A 51 1.33 7.17 -0.69
N THR A 52 0.98 6.05 -1.31
CA THR A 52 -0.40 5.62 -1.49
C THR A 52 -1.07 5.35 -0.14
N TYR A 53 -0.39 4.61 0.75
CA TYR A 53 -0.85 4.39 2.12
C TYR A 53 -1.09 5.72 2.85
N TRP A 54 -0.13 6.64 2.76
CA TRP A 54 -0.21 7.96 3.39
C TRP A 54 -1.41 8.78 2.91
N CYS A 55 -1.77 8.70 1.63
CA CYS A 55 -2.97 9.36 1.08
C CYS A 55 -4.25 8.77 1.70
N LEU A 56 -4.31 7.45 1.84
CA LEU A 56 -5.44 6.71 2.37
C LEU A 56 -5.61 6.83 3.90
N ASP A 57 -4.52 7.12 4.60
CA ASP A 57 -4.50 7.14 6.07
C ASP A 57 -5.16 8.40 6.65
N ALA A 58 -5.70 8.28 7.86
CA ALA A 58 -6.30 9.41 8.57
C ALA A 58 -5.21 10.44 8.97
N PRO A 59 -5.50 11.74 8.97
CA PRO A 59 -6.81 12.38 8.74
C PRO A 59 -7.11 12.68 7.26
N ARG A 60 -6.26 12.26 6.30
CA ARG A 60 -6.44 12.58 4.88
C ARG A 60 -7.63 11.81 4.29
N GLY A 61 -7.58 10.48 4.36
CA GLY A 61 -8.66 9.62 3.86
C GLY A 61 -9.00 9.86 2.38
N TYR A 62 -7.98 10.14 1.56
CA TYR A 62 -8.17 10.41 0.15
C TYR A 62 -8.57 9.15 -0.60
N GLU A 63 -9.49 9.28 -1.56
CA GLU A 63 -9.80 8.18 -2.47
C GLU A 63 -8.67 8.00 -3.49
N CYS A 64 -8.12 6.79 -3.53
CA CYS A 64 -7.08 6.39 -4.47
C CYS A 64 -7.58 5.21 -5.30
N GLN A 65 -6.87 4.86 -6.37
CA GLN A 65 -7.18 3.67 -7.16
C GLN A 65 -5.94 2.83 -7.36
N TRP A 66 -6.09 1.51 -7.25
CA TRP A 66 -5.07 0.54 -7.61
C TRP A 66 -5.42 -0.10 -8.95
N LEU A 67 -4.51 0.02 -9.90
CA LEU A 67 -4.66 -0.48 -11.26
C LEU A 67 -3.89 -1.79 -11.40
N LEU A 68 -4.50 -2.90 -10.97
CA LEU A 68 -3.92 -4.24 -10.99
C LEU A 68 -3.52 -4.64 -12.42
N ASN A 69 -2.30 -5.14 -12.54
CA ASN A 69 -1.65 -5.54 -13.80
C ASN A 69 -1.47 -4.42 -14.84
N TYR A 70 -1.90 -3.19 -14.57
CA TYR A 70 -1.59 -2.03 -15.40
C TYR A 70 -0.27 -1.42 -14.94
N ARG A 71 0.74 -1.42 -15.82
CA ARG A 71 2.07 -0.85 -15.56
C ARG A 71 2.64 -1.26 -14.19
N GLY A 72 2.68 -2.57 -13.94
CA GLY A 72 3.22 -3.14 -12.70
C GLY A 72 2.32 -2.98 -11.46
N GLY A 73 1.04 -2.62 -11.63
CA GLY A 73 0.14 -2.38 -10.48
C GLY A 73 0.12 -0.92 -10.05
N SER A 74 0.04 0.01 -11.01
CA SER A 74 0.13 1.46 -10.76
C SER A 74 -0.99 1.99 -9.87
N PHE A 75 -0.77 3.16 -9.26
CA PHE A 75 -1.80 3.86 -8.49
C PHE A 75 -2.25 5.15 -9.15
N LEU A 76 -3.52 5.52 -8.96
CA LEU A 76 -4.01 6.88 -9.18
C LEU A 76 -4.28 7.53 -7.84
N LEU A 77 -3.59 8.63 -7.56
CA LEU A 77 -3.76 9.47 -6.38
C LEU A 77 -4.43 10.79 -6.80
N PRO A 78 -5.17 11.47 -5.91
CA PRO A 78 -5.72 12.78 -6.27
C PRO A 78 -4.59 13.78 -6.51
N ASP A 79 -4.78 14.64 -7.51
CA ASP A 79 -3.80 15.67 -7.82
C ASP A 79 -3.92 16.88 -6.88
N LEU A 80 -3.34 16.75 -5.67
CA LEU A 80 -3.35 17.77 -4.63
C LEU A 80 -1.94 18.29 -4.31
N PRO A 81 -1.80 19.56 -3.88
CA PRO A 81 -0.48 20.15 -3.58
C PRO A 81 0.33 19.40 -2.52
N ASP A 82 -0.32 18.87 -1.49
CA ASP A 82 0.30 18.08 -0.42
C ASP A 82 0.77 16.71 -0.91
N VAL A 83 -0.01 16.04 -1.76
CA VAL A 83 0.37 14.76 -2.39
C VAL A 83 1.60 14.95 -3.29
N ARG A 84 1.63 16.02 -4.10
CA ARG A 84 2.81 16.36 -4.93
C ARG A 84 4.06 16.63 -4.10
N ALA A 85 3.93 17.43 -3.03
CA ALA A 85 5.03 17.76 -2.14
C ALA A 85 5.57 16.50 -1.42
N ARG A 86 4.67 15.62 -0.98
CA ARG A 86 5.04 14.35 -0.35
C ARG A 86 5.72 13.41 -1.33
N ALA A 87 5.19 13.24 -2.55
CA ALA A 87 5.82 12.44 -3.59
C ALA A 87 7.25 12.92 -3.89
N ALA A 88 7.46 14.24 -4.01
CA ALA A 88 8.78 14.82 -4.22
C ALA A 88 9.74 14.55 -3.05
N THR A 89 9.26 14.69 -1.80
CA THR A 89 10.06 14.41 -0.59
C THR A 89 10.46 12.94 -0.51
N LEU A 90 9.57 12.04 -0.93
CA LEU A 90 9.81 10.60 -0.94
C LEU A 90 10.60 10.12 -2.18
N GLY A 91 10.89 11.01 -3.14
CA GLY A 91 11.55 10.64 -4.39
C GLY A 91 10.71 9.74 -5.30
N VAL A 92 9.38 9.80 -5.19
CA VAL A 92 8.44 8.98 -5.96
C VAL A 92 8.11 9.67 -7.28
N SER A 93 8.24 8.92 -8.38
CA SER A 93 7.86 9.38 -9.71
C SER A 93 6.33 9.43 -9.83
N VAL A 94 5.80 10.58 -10.26
CA VAL A 94 4.36 10.80 -10.49
C VAL A 94 4.11 11.53 -11.81
N GLN A 95 3.01 11.21 -12.48
CA GLN A 95 2.63 11.78 -13.78
C GLN A 95 1.23 12.40 -13.66
N PRO A 96 1.08 13.73 -13.79
CA PRO A 96 -0.24 14.36 -13.80
C PRO A 96 -1.03 13.91 -15.02
N ILE A 97 -2.27 13.46 -14.82
CA ILE A 97 -3.17 13.05 -15.90
C ILE A 97 -4.56 13.67 -15.71
N THR A 98 -5.20 13.98 -16.83
CA THR A 98 -6.59 14.45 -16.92
C THR A 98 -7.57 13.29 -16.79
N ASP A 99 -8.84 13.57 -16.50
CA ASP A 99 -9.89 12.54 -16.48
C ASP A 99 -10.06 11.84 -17.83
N ALA A 100 -9.81 12.53 -18.95
CA ALA A 100 -9.83 11.91 -20.28
C ALA A 100 -8.75 10.83 -20.42
N GLN A 101 -7.54 11.11 -19.92
CA GLN A 101 -6.43 10.13 -19.91
C GLN A 101 -6.73 8.98 -18.95
N ALA A 102 -7.27 9.25 -17.76
CA ALA A 102 -7.71 8.21 -16.83
C ALA A 102 -8.79 7.32 -17.47
N GLY A 103 -9.74 7.91 -18.19
CA GLY A 103 -10.76 7.18 -18.96
C GLY A 103 -10.18 6.27 -20.05
N ALA A 104 -9.11 6.70 -20.72
CA ALA A 104 -8.39 5.85 -21.68
C ALA A 104 -7.74 4.65 -20.98
N ILE A 105 -7.09 4.86 -19.82
CA ILE A 105 -6.51 3.78 -19.01
C ILE A 105 -7.58 2.80 -18.55
N TYR A 106 -8.74 3.29 -18.10
CA TYR A 106 -9.85 2.41 -17.69
C TYR A 106 -10.39 1.56 -18.83
N ASN A 107 -10.44 2.11 -20.05
CA ASN A 107 -10.82 1.34 -21.24
C ASN A 107 -9.81 0.25 -21.56
N GLU A 108 -8.50 0.53 -21.43
CA GLU A 108 -7.45 -0.46 -21.60
C GLU A 108 -7.58 -1.59 -20.57
N ILE A 109 -7.76 -1.23 -19.30
CA ILE A 109 -7.95 -2.18 -18.19
C ILE A 109 -9.12 -3.12 -18.48
N ARG A 110 -10.27 -2.57 -18.92
CA ARG A 110 -11.48 -3.35 -19.21
C ARG A 110 -11.32 -4.33 -20.38
N LEU A 111 -10.42 -4.03 -21.32
CA LEU A 111 -10.20 -4.85 -22.52
C LEU A 111 -9.14 -5.94 -22.33
N ALA A 112 -8.43 -5.94 -21.21
CA ALA A 112 -7.35 -6.87 -20.90
C ALA A 112 -7.60 -7.60 -19.57
N ASN A 113 -6.69 -8.50 -19.21
CA ASN A 113 -6.72 -9.18 -17.91
C ASN A 113 -6.14 -8.29 -16.79
N MET A 114 -6.77 -7.14 -16.59
CA MET A 114 -6.41 -6.11 -15.61
C MET A 114 -7.63 -5.74 -14.77
N GLU A 115 -7.41 -5.11 -13.63
CA GLU A 115 -8.50 -4.73 -12.73
C GLU A 115 -8.25 -3.36 -12.09
N ARG A 116 -9.33 -2.64 -11.79
CA ARG A 116 -9.29 -1.36 -11.08
C ARG A 116 -10.01 -1.50 -9.76
N ILE A 117 -9.27 -1.29 -8.67
CA ILE A 117 -9.81 -1.31 -7.31
C ILE A 117 -9.80 0.11 -6.75
N THR A 118 -10.94 0.58 -6.27
CA THR A 118 -11.02 1.85 -5.53
C THR A 118 -10.63 1.61 -4.07
N LEU A 119 -9.72 2.45 -3.57
CA LEU A 119 -9.21 2.41 -2.21
C LEU A 119 -9.69 3.67 -1.47
N THR A 120 -10.37 3.48 -0.34
CA THR A 120 -10.97 4.59 0.44
C THR A 120 -10.38 4.74 1.83
N ARG A 121 -9.57 3.78 2.28
CA ARG A 121 -8.94 3.80 3.61
C ARG A 121 -7.69 2.94 3.65
N ALA A 122 -6.75 3.33 4.50
CA ALA A 122 -5.58 2.53 4.79
C ALA A 122 -5.95 1.34 5.68
N ALA A 123 -5.31 0.19 5.44
CA ALA A 123 -5.47 -0.99 6.27
C ALA A 123 -4.61 -0.88 7.54
N LYS A 124 -5.12 -1.41 8.66
CA LYS A 124 -4.29 -1.60 9.87
C LYS A 124 -3.47 -2.88 9.72
N ILE A 125 -2.16 -2.75 9.67
CA ILE A 125 -1.24 -3.87 9.37
C ILE A 125 -0.63 -4.42 10.66
N GLY A 126 -0.67 -5.73 10.82
CA GLY A 126 0.11 -6.49 11.80
C GLY A 126 1.23 -7.28 11.12
N VAL A 127 2.36 -7.38 11.80
CA VAL A 127 3.47 -8.27 11.40
C VAL A 127 3.73 -9.21 12.56
N TYR A 128 3.61 -10.51 12.30
CA TYR A 128 3.89 -11.54 13.28
C TYR A 128 5.40 -11.75 13.38
N VAL A 129 5.99 -11.36 14.51
CA VAL A 129 7.45 -11.32 14.69
C VAL A 129 7.84 -11.60 16.14
N PRO A 130 8.87 -12.42 16.40
CA PRO A 130 9.35 -12.67 17.75
C PRO A 130 9.85 -11.39 18.43
N PRO A 131 9.73 -11.27 19.77
CA PRO A 131 10.21 -10.10 20.50
C PRO A 131 11.74 -9.97 20.49
N ASP A 132 12.46 -11.07 20.31
CA ASP A 132 13.92 -11.18 20.28
C ASP A 132 14.52 -11.05 18.87
N ARG A 133 13.70 -10.85 17.84
CA ARG A 133 14.17 -10.69 16.45
C ARG A 133 14.58 -9.24 16.19
N GLU A 134 15.81 -9.07 15.70
CA GLU A 134 16.32 -7.75 15.38
C GLU A 134 15.58 -7.14 14.17
N PRO A 135 15.38 -5.82 14.13
CA PRO A 135 14.60 -5.16 13.07
C PRO A 135 15.11 -5.39 11.64
N TRP A 136 16.40 -5.69 11.45
CA TRP A 136 16.97 -5.97 10.14
C TRP A 136 16.84 -7.43 9.68
N ASP A 137 16.42 -8.32 10.58
CA ASP A 137 16.26 -9.75 10.28
C ASP A 137 14.89 -10.07 9.66
N ASP A 138 14.00 -9.09 9.54
CA ASP A 138 12.69 -9.25 8.91
C ASP A 138 12.47 -8.26 7.76
N ALA A 139 12.52 -8.80 6.54
CA ALA A 139 12.36 -8.04 5.31
C ALA A 139 11.02 -7.31 5.21
N VAL A 140 9.95 -7.83 5.83
CA VAL A 140 8.63 -7.17 5.83
C VAL A 140 8.67 -5.92 6.69
N THR A 141 9.18 -6.02 7.91
CA THR A 141 9.30 -4.85 8.80
C THR A 141 10.26 -3.81 8.23
N LEU A 142 11.37 -4.22 7.61
CA LEU A 142 12.27 -3.31 6.90
C LEU A 142 11.57 -2.59 5.75
N ALA A 143 10.85 -3.33 4.89
CA ALA A 143 10.15 -2.75 3.75
C ALA A 143 9.06 -1.76 4.19
N LEU A 144 8.24 -2.13 5.18
CA LEU A 144 7.19 -1.26 5.71
C LEU A 144 7.79 -0.02 6.40
N THR A 145 8.86 -0.20 7.16
CA THR A 145 9.58 0.93 7.80
C THR A 145 10.14 1.87 6.75
N TYR A 146 10.78 1.33 5.71
CA TYR A 146 11.32 2.11 4.60
C TYR A 146 10.21 2.85 3.84
N ALA A 147 9.08 2.20 3.61
CA ALA A 147 7.90 2.81 3.00
C ALA A 147 7.18 3.83 3.92
N GLU A 148 7.60 4.00 5.18
CA GLU A 148 6.91 4.80 6.19
C GLU A 148 5.44 4.37 6.42
N VAL A 149 5.18 3.06 6.34
CA VAL A 149 3.88 2.46 6.61
C VAL A 149 3.84 1.97 8.06
N PRO A 150 2.91 2.45 8.91
CA PRO A 150 2.78 2.00 10.27
C PRO A 150 2.29 0.55 10.32
N PHE A 151 2.86 -0.22 11.25
CA PHE A 151 2.43 -1.59 11.52
C PHE A 151 2.58 -1.91 13.01
N ARG A 152 1.82 -2.90 13.47
CA ARG A 152 1.91 -3.45 14.82
C ARG A 152 2.69 -4.76 14.80
N LYS A 153 3.75 -4.86 15.60
CA LYS A 153 4.40 -6.14 15.87
C LYS A 153 3.50 -6.97 16.78
N LEU A 154 3.25 -8.22 16.41
CA LEU A 154 2.42 -9.16 17.15
C LEU A 154 3.19 -10.47 17.36
N TRP A 155 3.03 -11.09 18.53
CA TRP A 155 3.55 -12.42 18.80
C TRP A 155 2.47 -13.29 19.45
N ASP A 156 2.84 -14.49 19.88
CA ASP A 156 1.95 -15.51 20.44
C ASP A 156 1.00 -14.93 21.51
N ARG A 157 1.55 -14.13 22.44
CA ARG A 157 0.79 -13.52 23.54
C ARG A 157 -0.25 -12.52 23.04
N GLU A 158 0.12 -11.66 22.09
CA GLU A 158 -0.78 -10.64 21.55
C GLU A 158 -1.92 -11.29 20.75
N ILE A 159 -1.61 -12.33 19.97
CA ILE A 159 -2.63 -13.07 19.21
C ILE A 159 -3.64 -13.70 20.17
N LEU A 160 -3.17 -14.44 21.18
CA LEU A 160 -4.04 -15.13 22.14
C LEU A 160 -4.80 -14.19 23.07
N SER A 161 -4.34 -12.94 23.25
CA SER A 161 -5.06 -11.90 23.99
C SER A 161 -6.02 -11.06 23.13
N GLY A 162 -6.20 -11.44 21.85
CA GLY A 162 -7.19 -10.86 20.97
C GLY A 162 -6.75 -9.59 20.23
N ALA A 163 -5.44 -9.34 20.08
CA ALA A 163 -4.92 -8.19 19.33
C ALA A 163 -5.30 -8.21 17.83
N LEU A 164 -5.69 -9.37 17.30
CA LEU A 164 -6.18 -9.51 15.92
C LEU A 164 -7.39 -8.61 15.60
N LYS A 165 -8.19 -8.26 16.61
CA LYS A 165 -9.34 -7.34 16.43
C LYS A 165 -8.93 -5.90 16.09
N ASP A 166 -7.68 -5.54 16.37
CA ASP A 166 -7.17 -4.18 16.21
C ASP A 166 -6.48 -3.99 14.85
N ILE A 167 -6.32 -5.07 14.07
CA ILE A 167 -5.67 -5.08 12.76
C ILE A 167 -6.61 -5.70 11.71
N GLU A 168 -6.24 -5.54 10.45
CA GLU A 168 -7.03 -5.99 9.31
C GLU A 168 -6.22 -6.91 8.39
N TRP A 169 -4.91 -6.68 8.31
CA TRP A 169 -3.98 -7.48 7.53
C TRP A 169 -2.90 -8.05 8.46
N LEU A 170 -2.54 -9.32 8.29
CA LEU A 170 -1.45 -9.95 9.04
C LEU A 170 -0.40 -10.51 8.09
N HIS A 171 0.86 -10.14 8.30
CA HIS A 171 2.01 -10.74 7.62
C HIS A 171 2.65 -11.82 8.50
N LEU A 172 2.85 -13.00 7.92
CA LEU A 172 3.59 -14.11 8.51
C LEU A 172 4.82 -14.40 7.65
N HIS A 173 6.01 -14.33 8.24
CA HIS A 173 7.26 -14.49 7.53
C HIS A 173 8.22 -15.40 8.30
N HIS A 174 8.56 -16.54 7.68
CA HIS A 174 9.47 -17.55 8.23
C HIS A 174 9.08 -18.17 9.58
N GLU A 175 7.80 -18.13 9.96
CA GLU A 175 7.35 -18.78 11.18
C GLU A 175 7.24 -20.31 11.00
N ASP A 176 7.41 -21.03 12.11
CA ASP A 176 7.14 -22.47 12.25
C ASP A 176 5.98 -22.70 13.24
N PHE A 177 4.75 -22.74 12.72
CA PHE A 177 3.57 -23.06 13.55
C PHE A 177 3.52 -24.53 13.99
N THR A 178 4.41 -25.41 13.51
CA THR A 178 4.46 -26.79 13.99
C THR A 178 5.06 -26.90 15.39
N GLY A 179 5.90 -25.93 15.80
CA GLY A 179 6.62 -25.94 17.08
C GLY A 179 7.66 -27.07 17.19
N GLN A 180 8.05 -27.71 16.09
CA GLN A 180 8.98 -28.84 16.07
C GLN A 180 10.45 -28.41 15.93
N PHE A 181 10.69 -27.16 15.55
CA PHE A 181 12.03 -26.60 15.33
C PHE A 181 12.86 -27.33 14.26
N GLY A 182 12.25 -28.22 13.47
CA GLY A 182 12.96 -29.27 12.73
C GLY A 182 13.84 -28.76 11.58
N LYS A 183 13.32 -27.88 10.72
CA LYS A 183 14.00 -27.48 9.47
C LYS A 183 15.35 -26.79 9.72
N PHE A 184 15.47 -26.05 10.82
CA PHE A 184 16.66 -25.29 11.17
C PHE A 184 17.54 -26.00 12.22
N ALA A 185 17.00 -26.91 13.03
CA ALA A 185 17.77 -27.67 14.01
C ALA A 185 18.98 -28.39 13.42
N ALA A 186 18.79 -29.05 12.26
CA ALA A 186 19.83 -29.89 11.65
C ALA A 186 21.06 -29.09 11.19
N HIS A 187 20.87 -27.83 10.78
CA HIS A 187 21.94 -26.99 10.24
C HIS A 187 22.43 -25.93 11.23
N PHE A 188 21.58 -25.47 12.16
CA PHE A 188 21.84 -24.32 13.03
C PHE A 188 21.66 -24.63 14.52
N GLY A 189 21.46 -25.90 14.90
CA GLY A 189 21.18 -26.30 16.29
C GLY A 189 22.22 -25.86 17.33
N SER A 190 23.47 -25.68 16.91
CA SER A 190 24.57 -25.20 17.77
C SER A 190 24.71 -23.67 17.82
N GLN A 191 23.98 -22.94 16.98
CA GLN A 191 24.08 -21.48 16.91
C GLN A 191 23.36 -20.82 18.09
N ALA A 192 23.99 -19.80 18.68
CA ALA A 192 23.45 -19.13 19.87
C ALA A 192 22.07 -18.50 19.62
N TRP A 193 21.87 -17.87 18.46
CA TRP A 193 20.58 -17.28 18.08
C TRP A 193 19.46 -18.33 18.00
N TYR A 194 19.78 -19.54 17.50
CA TYR A 194 18.80 -20.61 17.35
C TYR A 194 18.44 -21.21 18.73
N GLN A 195 19.45 -21.41 19.58
CA GLN A 195 19.23 -21.88 20.95
C GLN A 195 18.39 -20.87 21.74
N GLN A 196 18.68 -19.58 21.60
CA GLN A 196 17.89 -18.52 22.22
C GLN A 196 16.44 -18.55 21.72
N HIS A 197 16.21 -18.68 20.42
CA HIS A 197 14.87 -18.78 19.85
C HIS A 197 14.07 -19.97 20.43
N VAL A 198 14.70 -21.15 20.54
CA VAL A 198 14.07 -22.34 21.15
C VAL A 198 13.75 -22.09 22.64
N LEU A 199 14.64 -21.43 23.38
CA LEU A 199 14.43 -21.08 24.78
C LEU A 199 13.28 -20.07 24.94
N THR A 200 13.26 -18.99 24.16
CA THR A 200 12.19 -17.97 24.13
C THR A 200 10.84 -18.62 23.85
N ALA A 201 10.76 -19.52 22.86
CA ALA A 201 9.52 -20.23 22.52
C ALA A 201 9.02 -21.14 23.66
N ARG A 202 9.93 -21.91 24.28
CA ARG A 202 9.58 -22.78 25.42
C ARG A 202 9.14 -21.99 26.65
N GLN A 203 9.84 -20.89 26.94
CA GLN A 203 9.48 -20.00 28.03
C GLN A 203 8.10 -19.38 27.79
N THR A 204 7.84 -18.88 26.58
CA THR A 204 6.53 -18.31 26.21
C THR A 204 5.40 -19.33 26.38
N ALA A 205 5.59 -20.57 25.94
CA ALA A 205 4.61 -21.64 26.13
C ALA A 205 4.32 -21.90 27.61
N ALA A 206 5.36 -22.00 28.44
CA ALA A 206 5.21 -22.22 29.87
C ALA A 206 4.51 -21.04 30.57
N GLU A 207 4.88 -19.80 30.24
CA GLU A 207 4.28 -18.58 30.81
C GLU A 207 2.79 -18.44 30.46
N LEU A 208 2.40 -18.89 29.27
CA LEU A 208 1.01 -18.86 28.80
C LEU A 208 0.22 -20.12 29.23
N GLY A 209 0.83 -21.03 30.01
CA GLY A 209 0.16 -22.21 30.56
C GLY A 209 -0.02 -23.36 29.57
N PHE A 210 0.72 -23.38 28.45
CA PHE A 210 0.68 -24.47 27.49
C PHE A 210 1.66 -25.59 27.85
N PRO A 211 1.28 -26.87 27.64
CA PRO A 211 2.14 -28.01 27.97
C PRO A 211 3.35 -28.14 27.04
N SER A 212 3.32 -27.52 25.86
CA SER A 212 4.38 -27.58 24.86
C SER A 212 4.31 -26.38 23.90
N VAL A 213 5.39 -26.16 23.15
CA VAL A 213 5.43 -25.14 22.09
C VAL A 213 4.49 -25.50 20.94
N GLN A 214 4.35 -26.79 20.63
CA GLN A 214 3.41 -27.30 19.65
C GLN A 214 1.97 -26.95 20.04
N ALA A 215 1.60 -27.15 21.31
CA ALA A 215 0.27 -26.81 21.81
C ALA A 215 0.01 -25.30 21.75
N LEU A 216 1.00 -24.47 22.12
CA LEU A 216 0.93 -23.02 21.98
C LEU A 216 0.72 -22.61 20.51
N LYS A 217 1.57 -23.10 19.59
CA LYS A 217 1.49 -22.72 18.17
C LYS A 217 0.22 -23.21 17.50
N ALA A 218 -0.30 -24.38 17.87
CA ALA A 218 -1.60 -24.86 17.40
C ALA A 218 -2.76 -23.95 17.84
N ALA A 219 -2.72 -23.42 19.07
CA ALA A 219 -3.70 -22.46 19.56
C ALA A 219 -3.61 -21.12 18.80
N VAL A 220 -2.40 -20.60 18.60
CA VAL A 220 -2.16 -19.37 17.82
C VAL A 220 -2.63 -19.53 16.37
N ALA A 221 -2.27 -20.65 15.73
CA ALA A 221 -2.72 -20.98 14.38
C ALA A 221 -4.26 -21.02 14.29
N THR A 222 -4.92 -21.59 15.31
CA THR A 222 -6.38 -21.66 15.38
C THR A 222 -7.01 -20.28 15.45
N GLU A 223 -6.47 -19.38 16.25
CA GLU A 223 -6.97 -17.99 16.33
C GLU A 223 -6.76 -17.23 15.02
N ILE A 224 -5.61 -17.40 14.37
CA ILE A 224 -5.37 -16.82 13.03
C ILE A 224 -6.38 -17.38 12.01
N ALA A 225 -6.62 -18.69 12.00
CA ALA A 225 -7.57 -19.32 11.08
C ALA A 225 -9.00 -18.79 11.29
N ARG A 226 -9.48 -18.71 12.54
CA ARG A 226 -10.78 -18.13 12.89
C ARG A 226 -10.90 -16.67 12.45
N TRP A 227 -9.83 -15.91 12.59
CA TRP A 227 -9.78 -14.52 12.15
C TRP A 227 -9.89 -14.43 10.63
N VAL A 228 -9.13 -15.24 9.87
CA VAL A 228 -9.22 -15.32 8.39
C VAL A 228 -10.62 -15.71 7.91
N GLU A 229 -11.27 -16.68 8.56
CA GLU A 229 -12.65 -17.08 8.26
C GLU A 229 -13.66 -15.92 8.42
N ALA A 230 -13.34 -14.89 9.21
CA ALA A 230 -14.15 -13.69 9.37
C ALA A 230 -13.96 -12.64 8.25
N GLY A 231 -13.18 -12.95 7.19
CA GLY A 231 -13.08 -12.13 5.97
C GLY A 231 -11.95 -11.10 5.97
N VAL A 232 -10.91 -11.31 6.76
CA VAL A 232 -9.69 -10.48 6.84
C VAL A 232 -8.54 -11.07 6.01
N PHE A 233 -7.48 -10.28 5.77
CA PHE A 233 -6.41 -10.67 4.85
C PHE A 233 -5.18 -11.24 5.59
N LEU A 234 -4.70 -12.39 5.12
CA LEU A 234 -3.49 -13.04 5.60
C LEU A 234 -2.45 -13.13 4.47
N PHE A 235 -1.25 -12.61 4.73
CA PHE A 235 -0.09 -12.74 3.85
C PHE A 235 0.92 -13.68 4.50
N ALA A 236 0.81 -14.98 4.19
CA ALA A 236 1.75 -15.99 4.65
C ALA A 236 2.78 -16.30 3.57
N MET A 237 4.06 -16.22 3.93
CA MET A 237 5.17 -16.43 3.01
C MET A 237 6.13 -17.51 3.51
N CYS A 238 6.82 -18.15 2.56
CA CYS A 238 7.83 -19.18 2.79
C CYS A 238 7.27 -20.34 3.64
N SER A 239 7.86 -20.62 4.82
CA SER A 239 7.44 -21.73 5.69
C SER A 239 6.13 -21.49 6.44
N ALA A 240 5.67 -20.24 6.50
CA ALA A 240 4.50 -19.89 7.32
C ALA A 240 3.22 -20.55 6.79
N THR A 241 3.05 -20.62 5.47
CA THR A 241 1.87 -21.22 4.83
C THR A 241 1.76 -22.71 5.17
N ASP A 242 2.79 -23.49 4.85
CA ASP A 242 2.79 -24.94 5.07
C ASP A 242 2.72 -25.29 6.56
N SER A 243 3.43 -24.56 7.42
CA SER A 243 3.45 -24.85 8.86
C SER A 243 2.12 -24.52 9.54
N LEU A 244 1.41 -23.49 9.08
CA LEU A 244 0.08 -23.15 9.57
C LEU A 244 -0.90 -24.29 9.25
N ASP A 245 -0.93 -24.77 8.00
CA ASP A 245 -1.79 -25.88 7.59
C ASP A 245 -1.48 -27.17 8.37
N VAL A 246 -0.20 -27.50 8.56
CA VAL A 246 0.21 -28.66 9.37
C VAL A 246 -0.25 -28.53 10.82
N ALA A 247 -0.09 -27.35 11.44
CA ALA A 247 -0.55 -27.10 12.81
C ALA A 247 -2.06 -27.23 12.94
N LEU A 248 -2.81 -26.72 11.95
CA LEU A 248 -4.26 -26.82 11.90
C LEU A 248 -4.74 -28.26 11.68
N ALA A 249 -4.03 -29.06 10.90
CA ALA A 249 -4.34 -30.47 10.63
C ALA A 249 -4.00 -31.39 11.83
N ALA A 250 -2.97 -31.04 12.62
CA ALA A 250 -2.53 -31.82 13.77
C ALA A 250 -3.31 -31.51 15.08
N ARG A 251 -4.38 -30.71 14.99
CA ARG A 251 -5.22 -30.36 16.15
C ARG A 251 -5.78 -31.62 16.83
N GLY A 252 -5.48 -31.78 18.12
CA GLY A 252 -5.93 -32.91 18.93
C GLY A 252 -5.10 -34.20 18.79
N VAL A 253 -3.96 -34.15 18.09
CA VAL A 253 -3.05 -35.30 17.86
C VAL A 253 -1.77 -35.20 18.71
N HIS A 254 -1.58 -34.10 19.45
CA HIS A 254 -0.40 -33.81 20.26
C HIS A 254 -0.67 -33.87 21.77
#